data_AF-A0A4S3JS89-F1
#
_entry.id   AF-A0A4S3JS89-F1
#
_cell.length_a   1.000
_cell.length_b   1.000
_cell.length_c   1.000
_cell.angle_alpha   90.00
_cell.angle_beta   90.00
_cell.angle_gamma   90.00
#
_symmetry.space_group_name_H-M   'P 1'
#
loop_
_entity.id
_entity.type
_entity.pdbx_description
1 polymer ?
#
loop_
_entity_poly.entity_id
_entity_poly.type
_entity_poly.pdbx_seq_one_letter_code
_entity_poly.pdbx_strand_id
1 'polypeptide(L)'
;MSCLEDPDISIRLQALELAARMISSDTLQQMVNRLTGQLIDARQIKGGHTDVRKSMHSGWEDTGLQEQESHSVSFALPADYIVEVLHRILDMCSHNNYSDLPDFVWYVEILGQLVTLIPPASEGPFSEFMTHQDVTSVTRKNIALRIGSEIRNVAVRVMDVRREATIAAESLLLTDKRQSLFFVLSDAVDGILGPLAWVVVIGRYVKYIIASKDSFSIHTSYS
;
A
#
# COMPACT_ATOMS: atom_id res chain seq x y z
N MET A 1 -3.66 15.31 17.86
CA MET A 1 -3.17 14.56 16.68
C MET A 1 -4.04 14.86 15.42
N SER A 2 -4.55 16.08 15.26
CA SER A 2 -5.30 16.51 14.06
C SER A 2 -4.38 16.90 12.89
N CYS A 3 -3.10 17.15 13.16
CA CYS A 3 -2.12 17.62 12.17
C CYS A 3 -1.75 16.59 11.08
N LEU A 4 -2.13 15.31 11.23
CA LEU A 4 -1.97 14.31 10.17
C LEU A 4 -2.99 14.47 9.04
N GLU A 5 -4.03 15.28 9.25
CA GLU A 5 -5.10 15.61 8.29
C GLU A 5 -5.09 17.11 7.96
N ASP A 6 -4.00 17.80 8.27
CA ASP A 6 -3.85 19.22 7.98
C ASP A 6 -3.87 19.47 6.47
N PRO A 7 -4.51 20.55 5.96
CA PRO A 7 -4.45 20.89 4.55
C PRO A 7 -3.01 21.13 4.06
N ASP A 8 -2.09 21.53 4.94
CA ASP A 8 -0.69 21.74 4.62
C ASP A 8 0.12 20.43 4.69
N ILE A 9 0.67 20.01 3.55
CA ILE A 9 1.49 18.80 3.42
C ILE A 9 2.75 18.85 4.29
N SER A 10 3.35 20.04 4.45
CA SER A 10 4.55 20.19 5.28
C SER A 10 4.25 19.93 6.75
N ILE A 11 3.08 20.39 7.23
CA ILE A 11 2.59 20.11 8.59
C ILE A 11 2.32 18.62 8.75
N ARG A 12 1.71 17.97 7.74
CA ARG A 12 1.48 16.53 7.76
C ARG A 12 2.77 15.72 7.82
N LEU A 13 3.80 16.11 7.07
CA LEU A 13 5.11 15.45 7.08
C LEU A 13 5.80 15.60 8.44
N GLN A 14 5.80 16.79 9.02
CA GLN A 14 6.38 17.01 10.35
C GLN A 14 5.61 16.24 11.44
N ALA A 15 4.28 16.22 11.38
CA ALA A 15 3.45 15.43 12.28
C ALA A 15 3.74 13.93 12.14
N LEU A 16 3.94 13.45 10.91
CA LEU A 16 4.30 12.06 10.61
C LEU A 16 5.68 11.70 11.19
N GLU A 17 6.68 12.57 11.07
CA GLU A 17 8.01 12.36 11.66
C GLU A 17 7.95 12.25 13.17
N LEU A 18 7.19 13.15 13.83
CA LEU A 18 7.03 13.12 15.27
C LEU A 18 6.29 11.85 15.72
N ALA A 19 5.21 11.51 15.02
CA ALA A 19 4.39 10.35 15.35
C ALA A 19 5.18 9.04 15.21
N ALA A 20 6.02 8.91 14.18
CA ALA A 20 6.90 7.76 14.00
C ALA A 20 7.92 7.58 15.14
N ARG A 21 8.33 8.66 15.82
CA ARG A 21 9.24 8.60 16.97
C ARG A 21 8.55 8.26 18.28
N MET A 22 7.23 8.44 18.35
CA MET A 22 6.42 8.18 19.53
C MET A 22 5.73 6.80 19.46
N ILE A 23 6.01 6.02 18.42
CA ILE A 23 5.34 4.76 18.17
C ILE A 23 5.87 3.66 19.09
N SER A 24 4.96 2.80 19.49
CA SER A 24 5.15 1.67 20.39
C SER A 24 4.25 0.53 19.93
N SER A 25 4.44 -0.68 20.46
CA SER A 25 3.67 -1.86 20.07
C SER A 25 2.15 -1.70 20.22
N ASP A 26 1.69 -0.89 21.18
CA ASP A 26 0.28 -0.59 21.42
C ASP A 26 -0.31 0.46 20.47
N THR A 27 0.52 1.36 19.93
CA THR A 27 0.07 2.47 19.07
C THR A 27 0.31 2.23 17.58
N LEU A 28 1.22 1.31 17.23
CA LEU A 28 1.63 1.02 15.86
C LEU A 28 0.45 0.68 14.95
N GLN A 29 -0.36 -0.28 15.35
CA GLN A 29 -1.48 -0.77 14.53
C GLN A 29 -2.50 0.34 14.25
N GLN A 30 -2.84 1.15 15.26
CA GLN A 30 -3.79 2.26 15.10
C GLN A 30 -3.25 3.32 14.13
N MET A 31 -1.96 3.64 14.25
CA MET A 31 -1.30 4.62 13.38
C MET A 31 -1.24 4.14 11.93
N VAL A 32 -0.80 2.90 11.69
CA VAL A 32 -0.68 2.32 10.36
C VAL A 32 -2.05 2.23 9.68
N ASN A 33 -3.07 1.77 10.41
CA ASN A 33 -4.44 1.71 9.89
C ASN A 33 -4.97 3.09 9.52
N ARG A 34 -4.71 4.11 10.36
CA ARG A 34 -5.09 5.50 10.07
C ARG A 34 -4.41 6.03 8.81
N LEU A 35 -3.10 5.86 8.69
CA LEU A 35 -2.34 6.33 7.51
C LEU A 35 -2.80 5.62 6.24
N THR A 36 -3.00 4.30 6.32
CA THR A 36 -3.47 3.50 5.18
C THR A 36 -4.89 3.91 4.77
N GLY A 37 -5.78 4.15 5.73
CA GLY A 37 -7.12 4.67 5.49
C GLY A 37 -7.10 6.02 4.76
N GLN A 38 -6.27 6.96 5.22
CA GLN A 38 -6.10 8.27 4.57
C GLN A 38 -5.66 8.14 3.10
N LEU A 39 -4.76 7.20 2.79
CA LEU A 39 -4.30 6.95 1.43
C LEU A 39 -5.39 6.30 0.55
N ILE A 40 -6.18 5.40 1.12
CA ILE A 40 -7.31 4.76 0.43
C ILE A 40 -8.39 5.80 0.11
N ASP A 41 -8.78 6.61 1.09
CA ASP A 41 -9.83 7.63 0.95
C ASP A 41 -9.44 8.67 -0.11
N ALA A 42 -8.19 9.13 -0.08
CA ALA A 42 -7.64 10.04 -1.08
C ALA A 42 -7.70 9.49 -2.51
N ARG A 43 -7.64 8.16 -2.68
CA ARG A 43 -7.72 7.51 -3.99
C ARG A 43 -9.15 7.36 -4.48
N GLN A 44 -10.10 7.04 -3.61
CA GLN A 44 -11.52 6.92 -3.97
C GLN A 44 -12.10 8.26 -4.46
N ILE A 45 -11.61 9.37 -3.92
CA ILE A 45 -11.99 10.72 -4.37
C ILE A 45 -11.61 10.98 -5.84
N LYS A 46 -10.54 10.37 -6.36
CA LYS A 46 -10.18 10.45 -7.80
C LYS A 46 -11.06 9.58 -8.71
N GLY A 47 -11.74 8.56 -8.17
CA GLY A 47 -12.51 7.59 -8.96
C GLY A 47 -14.02 7.83 -9.00
N GLY A 48 -14.53 8.80 -8.23
CA GLY A 48 -15.96 8.88 -7.89
C GLY A 48 -16.64 10.22 -8.16
N HIS A 49 -16.40 10.89 -9.29
CA HIS A 49 -17.20 12.05 -9.73
C HIS A 49 -17.43 12.06 -11.25
N THR A 50 -18.23 11.11 -11.74
CA THR A 50 -19.14 11.34 -12.87
C THR A 50 -20.52 10.80 -12.51
N ASP A 51 -21.15 11.35 -11.47
CA ASP A 51 -22.60 11.31 -11.35
C ASP A 51 -23.11 12.75 -11.29
N VAL A 52 -23.09 13.38 -12.47
CA VAL A 52 -23.96 14.52 -12.78
C VAL A 52 -25.39 13.98 -12.81
N ARG A 53 -25.97 13.67 -11.65
CA ARG A 53 -27.43 13.65 -11.53
C ARG A 53 -27.87 15.09 -11.35
N LYS A 54 -28.02 15.73 -12.50
CA LYS A 54 -28.77 16.96 -12.74
C LYS A 54 -30.05 16.96 -11.90
N SER A 55 -30.01 17.60 -10.72
CA SER A 55 -31.20 17.95 -9.98
C SER A 55 -31.83 19.14 -10.71
N MET A 56 -32.81 18.81 -11.55
CA MET A 56 -33.65 19.79 -12.22
C MET A 56 -34.85 20.08 -11.31
N HIS A 57 -35.18 21.38 -11.20
CA HIS A 57 -36.40 21.99 -10.63
C HIS A 57 -36.26 22.41 -9.13
N SER A 58 -36.53 23.64 -8.68
CA SER A 58 -37.16 24.84 -9.26
C SER A 58 -37.01 26.05 -8.32
N GLY A 59 -36.83 27.24 -8.90
CA GLY A 59 -37.57 28.45 -8.51
C GLY A 59 -36.99 29.38 -7.43
N TRP A 60 -36.94 30.65 -7.80
CA TRP A 60 -37.24 31.89 -7.06
C TRP A 60 -36.26 32.49 -6.01
N GLU A 61 -36.38 33.81 -5.91
CA GLU A 61 -35.39 34.85 -5.62
C GLU A 61 -35.05 35.10 -4.14
N ASP A 62 -33.89 35.74 -3.94
CA ASP A 62 -33.58 36.79 -2.94
C ASP A 62 -33.68 36.46 -1.44
N THR A 63 -32.52 36.31 -0.77
CA THR A 63 -32.04 37.17 0.35
C THR A 63 -30.91 36.51 1.15
N GLY A 64 -29.87 37.29 1.47
CA GLY A 64 -29.20 37.29 2.79
C GLY A 64 -28.23 36.16 3.18
N LEU A 65 -26.93 36.47 3.08
CA LEU A 65 -25.84 36.11 4.00
C LEU A 65 -25.91 34.76 4.76
N GLN A 66 -25.15 33.77 4.29
CA GLN A 66 -24.42 32.88 5.19
C GLN A 66 -23.17 32.34 4.49
N GLU A 67 -22.01 32.96 4.76
CA GLU A 67 -20.71 32.32 4.62
C GLU A 67 -20.65 31.13 5.58
N GLN A 68 -21.04 29.97 5.08
CA GLN A 68 -20.52 28.71 5.56
C GLN A 68 -19.63 28.16 4.46
N GLU A 69 -18.35 28.49 4.54
CA GLU A 69 -17.29 27.74 3.88
C GLU A 69 -17.26 26.32 4.45
N SER A 70 -18.19 25.47 4.02
CA SER A 70 -17.97 24.04 3.95
C SER A 70 -17.03 23.78 2.77
N HIS A 71 -15.76 24.18 2.92
CA HIS A 71 -14.68 23.79 2.02
C HIS A 71 -14.36 22.32 2.26
N SER A 72 -15.27 21.43 1.86
CA SER A 72 -14.90 20.07 1.47
C SER A 72 -14.18 20.17 0.12
N VAL A 73 -13.00 20.80 0.12
CA VAL A 73 -12.11 20.79 -1.04
C VAL A 73 -11.51 19.40 -1.06
N SER A 74 -12.09 18.56 -1.93
CA SER A 74 -11.61 17.23 -2.29
C SER A 74 -10.14 17.29 -2.72
N PHE A 75 -9.22 17.17 -1.77
CA PHE A 75 -7.79 17.30 -2.00
C PHE A 75 -7.19 15.94 -2.36
N ALA A 76 -6.90 15.77 -3.65
CA ALA A 76 -6.10 14.63 -4.11
C ALA A 76 -4.65 14.77 -3.60
N LEU A 77 -4.16 13.76 -2.89
CA LEU A 77 -2.79 13.78 -2.36
C LEU A 77 -1.73 13.72 -3.47
N PRO A 78 -0.64 14.52 -3.38
CA PRO A 78 0.50 14.40 -4.28
C PRO A 78 1.18 13.03 -4.18
N ALA A 79 1.69 12.52 -5.30
CA ALA A 79 2.34 11.21 -5.37
C ALA A 79 3.55 11.10 -4.44
N ASP A 80 4.36 12.16 -4.34
CA ASP A 80 5.56 12.16 -3.49
C ASP A 80 5.21 12.03 -2.00
N TYR A 81 4.13 12.67 -1.56
CA TYR A 81 3.63 12.52 -0.19
C TYR A 81 3.15 11.10 0.08
N ILE A 82 2.43 10.48 -0.86
CA ILE A 82 1.99 9.09 -0.74
C ILE A 82 3.19 8.17 -0.56
N VAL A 83 4.21 8.32 -1.42
CA VAL A 83 5.43 7.49 -1.36
C VAL A 83 6.18 7.69 -0.05
N GLU A 84 6.28 8.90 0.48
CA GLU A 84 6.88 9.18 1.78
C GLU A 84 6.12 8.51 2.93
N VAL A 85 4.77 8.55 2.91
CA VAL A 85 3.94 7.83 3.89
C VAL A 85 4.18 6.32 3.80
N LEU A 86 4.27 5.75 2.60
CA LEU A 86 4.57 4.33 2.42
C LEU A 86 5.93 3.96 3.02
N HIS A 87 6.98 4.77 2.76
CA HIS A 87 8.29 4.57 3.37
C HIS A 87 8.23 4.62 4.89
N ARG A 88 7.49 5.59 5.45
CA ARG A 88 7.36 5.72 6.90
C ARG A 88 6.63 4.55 7.53
N ILE A 89 5.58 4.03 6.91
CA ILE A 89 4.89 2.82 7.39
C ILE A 89 5.86 1.65 7.47
N LEU A 90 6.70 1.45 6.44
CA LEU A 90 7.71 0.40 6.45
C LEU A 90 8.76 0.63 7.54
N ASP A 91 9.23 1.86 7.75
CA ASP A 91 10.19 2.20 8.81
C ASP A 91 9.63 1.87 10.20
N MET A 92 8.36 2.24 10.45
CA MET A 92 7.70 1.97 11.73
C MET A 92 7.49 0.47 11.97
N CYS A 93 7.06 -0.29 10.97
CA CYS A 93 6.83 -1.72 11.11
C CYS A 93 8.12 -2.56 11.18
N SER A 94 9.18 -2.16 10.48
CA SER A 94 10.47 -2.87 10.46
C SER A 94 11.42 -2.45 11.60
N HIS A 95 11.01 -1.47 12.41
CA HIS A 95 11.78 -0.93 13.52
C HIS A 95 12.30 -2.03 14.45
N ASN A 96 13.60 -1.95 14.80
CA ASN A 96 14.28 -2.85 15.72
C ASN A 96 13.96 -4.35 15.48
N ASN A 97 14.04 -4.77 14.20
CA ASN A 97 13.73 -6.13 13.77
C ASN A 97 12.30 -6.55 14.17
N TYR A 98 11.34 -5.69 13.87
CA TYR A 98 9.90 -5.93 14.06
C TYR A 98 9.47 -6.03 15.53
N SER A 99 10.18 -5.38 16.47
CA SER A 99 9.88 -5.50 17.90
C SER A 99 8.50 -4.98 18.29
N ASP A 100 8.00 -4.02 17.53
CA ASP A 100 6.74 -3.34 17.79
C ASP A 100 5.54 -3.97 17.05
N LEU A 101 5.78 -5.00 16.21
CA LEU A 101 4.71 -5.67 15.48
C LEU A 101 3.84 -6.52 16.44
N PRO A 102 2.50 -6.38 16.39
CA PRO A 102 1.61 -7.25 17.15
C PRO A 102 1.49 -8.65 16.53
N ASP A 103 1.47 -8.72 15.19
CA ASP A 103 1.31 -9.95 14.42
C ASP A 103 1.88 -9.79 13.00
N PHE A 104 2.56 -10.82 12.52
CA PHE A 104 3.13 -10.88 11.18
C PHE A 104 2.08 -11.18 10.10
N VAL A 105 0.96 -11.84 10.43
CA VAL A 105 -0.15 -12.03 9.48
C VAL A 105 -0.75 -10.68 9.12
N TRP A 106 -1.07 -9.88 10.15
CA TRP A 106 -1.51 -8.49 9.97
C TRP A 106 -0.51 -7.67 9.13
N TYR A 107 0.79 -7.81 9.39
CA TYR A 107 1.80 -7.06 8.62
C TYR A 107 1.83 -7.47 7.14
N VAL A 108 1.68 -8.76 6.82
CA VAL A 108 1.58 -9.22 5.42
C VAL A 108 0.35 -8.64 4.72
N GLU A 109 -0.78 -8.52 5.41
CA GLU A 109 -1.98 -7.86 4.86
C GLU A 109 -1.72 -6.37 4.58
N ILE A 110 -1.06 -5.67 5.51
CA ILE A 110 -0.64 -4.28 5.30
C ILE A 110 0.28 -4.17 4.10
N LEU A 111 1.34 -5.00 4.00
CA LEU A 111 2.26 -4.99 2.86
C LEU A 111 1.51 -5.19 1.53
N GLY A 112 0.53 -6.09 1.49
CA GLY A 112 -0.35 -6.27 0.34
C GLY A 112 -1.14 -5.01 -0.01
N GLN A 113 -1.70 -4.31 0.99
CA GLN A 113 -2.41 -3.04 0.80
C GLN A 113 -1.47 -1.94 0.27
N LEU A 114 -0.25 -1.82 0.83
CA LEU A 114 0.74 -0.82 0.39
C LEU A 114 1.09 -0.96 -1.09
N VAL A 115 1.21 -2.19 -1.62
CA VAL A 115 1.45 -2.42 -3.06
C VAL A 115 0.33 -1.80 -3.90
N THR A 116 -0.91 -1.90 -3.45
CA THR A 116 -2.03 -1.32 -4.19
C THR A 116 -2.02 0.21 -4.16
N LEU A 117 -1.46 0.82 -3.11
CA LEU A 117 -1.43 2.27 -2.89
C LEU A 117 -0.29 3.00 -3.63
N ILE A 118 0.62 2.27 -4.27
CA ILE A 118 1.67 2.86 -5.10
C ILE A 118 1.04 3.75 -6.18
N PRO A 119 1.41 5.04 -6.29
CA PRO A 119 0.84 5.93 -7.29
C PRO A 119 1.12 5.44 -8.72
N PRO A 120 0.12 5.49 -9.63
CA PRO A 120 0.32 5.10 -11.03
C PRO A 120 1.36 5.99 -11.71
N ALA A 121 1.99 5.46 -12.76
CA ALA A 121 2.77 6.28 -13.67
C ALA A 121 1.84 7.30 -14.36
N SER A 122 2.14 8.59 -14.21
CA SER A 122 1.41 9.66 -14.89
C SER A 122 1.85 9.71 -16.35
N GLU A 123 1.15 9.02 -17.25
CA GLU A 123 1.34 9.23 -18.69
C GLU A 123 0.50 10.43 -19.15
N GLY A 124 1.08 11.62 -19.02
CA GLY A 124 0.56 12.83 -19.65
C GLY A 124 1.21 13.01 -21.04
N PRO A 125 0.45 13.31 -22.12
CA PRO A 125 0.98 13.47 -23.49
C PRO A 125 1.98 14.63 -23.69
N PHE A 126 2.31 15.38 -22.64
CA PHE A 126 3.17 16.58 -22.69
C PHE A 126 4.41 16.46 -21.80
N SER A 127 4.68 15.30 -21.21
CA SER A 127 5.81 15.07 -20.30
C SER A 127 7.05 14.56 -21.06
N GLU A 128 7.58 15.34 -21.99
CA GLU A 128 8.91 15.08 -22.60
C GLU A 128 9.91 16.21 -22.30
N PHE A 129 9.49 17.27 -21.58
CA PHE A 129 10.30 18.49 -21.41
C PHE A 129 10.76 18.81 -19.99
N MET A 130 10.57 17.94 -18.99
CA MET A 130 11.10 18.19 -17.63
C MET A 130 11.77 16.97 -17.00
N THR A 131 12.98 17.19 -16.48
CA THR A 131 13.86 16.30 -15.71
C THR A 131 13.27 15.72 -14.40
N HIS A 132 12.02 16.04 -14.07
CA HIS A 132 11.33 15.54 -12.87
C HIS A 132 10.70 14.14 -13.04
N GLN A 133 10.54 13.66 -14.28
CA GLN A 133 9.92 12.36 -14.54
C GLN A 133 10.83 11.18 -14.16
N ASP A 134 12.15 11.37 -14.23
CA ASP A 134 13.14 10.34 -13.87
C ASP A 134 13.13 10.08 -12.35
N VAL A 135 13.21 11.15 -11.54
CA VAL A 135 13.27 11.04 -10.07
C VAL A 135 12.01 10.40 -9.49
N THR A 136 10.83 10.81 -9.94
CA THR A 136 9.56 10.26 -9.44
C THR A 136 9.38 8.78 -9.82
N SER A 137 9.88 8.37 -10.99
CA SER A 137 9.85 6.96 -11.41
C SER A 137 10.82 6.11 -10.60
N VAL A 138 12.03 6.61 -10.36
CA VAL A 138 13.04 5.96 -9.52
C VAL A 138 12.54 5.77 -8.09
N THR A 139 11.95 6.81 -7.47
CA THR A 139 11.40 6.69 -6.11
C THR A 139 10.25 5.68 -6.05
N ARG A 140 9.39 5.63 -7.08
CA ARG A 140 8.32 4.62 -7.19
C ARG A 140 8.88 3.20 -7.27
N LYS A 141 9.92 2.99 -8.09
CA LYS A 141 10.60 1.68 -8.19
C LYS A 141 11.24 1.29 -6.88
N ASN A 142 11.85 2.24 -6.17
CA ASN A 142 12.48 2.02 -4.86
C ASN A 142 11.47 1.60 -3.78
N ILE A 143 10.32 2.28 -3.68
CA ILE A 143 9.28 1.88 -2.71
C ILE A 143 8.70 0.50 -3.04
N ALA A 144 8.46 0.22 -4.33
CA ALA A 144 7.96 -1.07 -4.77
C ALA A 144 8.95 -2.20 -4.39
N LEU A 145 10.22 -2.07 -4.78
CA LEU A 145 11.31 -2.97 -4.39
C LEU A 145 11.35 -3.23 -2.90
N ARG A 146 11.20 -2.16 -2.10
CA ARG A 146 11.23 -2.22 -0.66
C ARG A 146 10.06 -3.03 -0.09
N ILE A 147 8.83 -2.77 -0.53
CA ILE A 147 7.65 -3.54 -0.11
C ILE A 147 7.80 -5.03 -0.48
N GLY A 148 8.23 -5.32 -1.70
CA GLY A 148 8.46 -6.70 -2.15
C GLY A 148 9.54 -7.41 -1.31
N SER A 149 10.63 -6.70 -0.98
CA SER A 149 11.70 -7.21 -0.14
C SER A 149 11.21 -7.51 1.28
N GLU A 150 10.34 -6.68 1.83
CA GLU A 150 9.73 -6.90 3.14
C GLU A 150 8.82 -8.14 3.16
N ILE A 151 7.98 -8.33 2.13
CA ILE A 151 7.16 -9.56 1.99
C ILE A 151 8.06 -10.80 1.97
N ARG A 152 9.17 -10.73 1.22
CA ARG A 152 10.17 -11.81 1.18
C ARG A 152 10.84 -12.02 2.54
N ASN A 153 11.26 -10.97 3.22
CA ASN A 153 11.93 -11.04 4.52
C ASN A 153 11.05 -11.74 5.56
N VAL A 154 9.78 -11.34 5.64
CA VAL A 154 8.80 -11.95 6.56
C VAL A 154 8.57 -13.42 6.21
N ALA A 155 8.35 -13.74 4.92
CA ALA A 155 8.17 -15.12 4.48
C ALA A 155 9.37 -16.03 4.81
N VAL A 156 10.60 -15.51 4.70
CA VAL A 156 11.81 -16.29 5.01
C VAL A 156 11.94 -16.51 6.52
N ARG A 157 11.80 -15.43 7.30
CA ARG A 157 12.14 -15.38 8.73
C ARG A 157 11.05 -15.96 9.62
N VAL A 158 9.78 -15.88 9.21
CA VAL A 158 8.63 -16.29 10.02
C VAL A 158 7.94 -17.48 9.37
N MET A 159 8.15 -18.67 9.94
CA MET A 159 7.65 -19.92 9.34
C MET A 159 6.12 -19.95 9.23
N ASP A 160 5.45 -19.50 10.28
CA ASP A 160 3.99 -19.61 10.41
C ASP A 160 3.24 -18.68 9.46
N VAL A 161 3.91 -17.67 8.91
CA VAL A 161 3.34 -16.68 7.99
C VAL A 161 3.71 -16.93 6.53
N ARG A 162 4.48 -18.00 6.24
CA ARG A 162 4.90 -18.36 4.88
C ARG A 162 3.73 -18.57 3.94
N ARG A 163 2.67 -19.22 4.42
CA ARG A 163 1.50 -19.54 3.60
C ARG A 163 0.77 -18.25 3.22
N GLU A 164 0.59 -17.37 4.19
CA GLU A 164 -0.10 -16.09 4.09
C GLU A 164 0.67 -15.16 3.17
N ALA A 165 1.99 -15.06 3.33
CA ALA A 165 2.86 -14.30 2.42
C ALA A 165 2.84 -14.87 0.99
N THR A 166 2.77 -16.20 0.84
CA THR A 166 2.62 -16.83 -0.48
C THR A 166 1.29 -16.50 -1.12
N ILE A 167 0.18 -16.58 -0.37
CA ILE A 167 -1.17 -16.24 -0.85
C ILE A 167 -1.24 -14.77 -1.22
N ALA A 168 -0.69 -13.88 -0.39
CA ALA A 168 -0.62 -12.46 -0.67
C ALA A 168 0.16 -12.20 -1.97
N ALA A 169 1.36 -12.77 -2.10
CA ALA A 169 2.17 -12.67 -3.32
C ALA A 169 1.45 -13.25 -4.55
N GLU A 170 0.79 -14.40 -4.42
CA GLU A 170 -0.04 -15.01 -5.47
C GLU A 170 -1.19 -14.09 -5.86
N SER A 171 -1.88 -13.44 -4.92
CA SER A 171 -2.98 -12.51 -5.23
C SER A 171 -2.47 -11.28 -5.98
N LEU A 172 -1.31 -10.75 -5.61
CA LEU A 172 -0.69 -9.61 -6.28
C LEU A 172 -0.21 -9.97 -7.69
N LEU A 173 0.27 -11.21 -7.87
CA LEU A 173 0.73 -11.71 -9.16
C LEU A 173 -0.42 -12.18 -10.05
N LEU A 174 -1.39 -12.96 -9.59
CA LEU A 174 -2.35 -13.71 -10.42
C LEU A 174 -3.64 -12.97 -10.76
N THR A 175 -3.96 -11.86 -10.10
CA THR A 175 -5.28 -11.21 -10.26
C THR A 175 -5.46 -10.58 -11.66
N ASP A 176 -6.61 -10.82 -12.29
CA ASP A 176 -7.14 -10.21 -13.54
C ASP A 176 -7.09 -8.66 -13.60
N LYS A 177 -6.89 -8.03 -12.43
CA LYS A 177 -6.47 -6.62 -12.24
C LYS A 177 -5.09 -6.31 -12.84
N ARG A 178 -4.38 -7.30 -13.41
CA ARG A 178 -3.10 -7.12 -14.10
C ARG A 178 -3.13 -5.95 -15.08
N GLN A 179 -4.20 -5.70 -15.83
CA GLN A 179 -4.22 -4.56 -16.76
C GLN A 179 -4.19 -3.20 -16.04
N SER A 180 -4.95 -3.06 -14.94
CA SER A 180 -4.95 -1.85 -14.12
C SER A 180 -3.68 -1.69 -13.29
N LEU A 181 -3.11 -2.80 -12.80
CA LEU A 181 -1.87 -2.81 -12.03
C LEU A 181 -0.63 -2.67 -12.92
N PHE A 182 -0.62 -3.20 -14.14
CA PHE A 182 0.45 -2.95 -15.12
C PHE A 182 0.46 -1.48 -15.53
N PHE A 183 -0.70 -0.82 -15.68
CA PHE A 183 -0.73 0.62 -15.91
C PHE A 183 -0.18 1.40 -14.70
N VAL A 184 -0.49 0.96 -13.48
CA VAL A 184 0.00 1.59 -12.24
C VAL A 184 1.49 1.28 -11.97
N LEU A 185 1.96 0.10 -12.36
CA LEU A 185 3.23 -0.47 -11.93
C LEU A 185 4.19 -0.75 -13.08
N SER A 186 3.94 -0.43 -14.35
CA SER A 186 4.79 -0.87 -15.50
C SER A 186 6.31 -0.77 -15.22
N ASP A 187 6.74 0.33 -14.62
CA ASP A 187 8.14 0.57 -14.19
C ASP A 187 8.49 0.00 -12.79
N ALA A 188 7.50 -0.11 -11.89
CA ALA A 188 7.63 -0.66 -10.54
C ALA A 188 7.52 -2.20 -10.46
N VAL A 189 6.94 -2.87 -11.46
CA VAL A 189 6.78 -4.32 -11.56
C VAL A 189 8.15 -4.99 -11.56
N ASP A 190 9.13 -4.43 -12.29
CA ASP A 190 10.51 -4.95 -12.31
C ASP A 190 11.10 -5.05 -10.89
N GLY A 191 10.70 -4.12 -10.01
CA GLY A 191 11.12 -4.08 -8.62
C GLY A 191 10.46 -5.12 -7.71
N ILE A 192 9.15 -5.29 -7.83
CA ILE A 192 8.36 -6.16 -6.95
C ILE A 192 8.37 -7.62 -7.42
N LEU A 193 8.47 -7.84 -8.73
CA LEU A 193 8.30 -9.15 -9.35
C LEU A 193 9.38 -10.13 -8.89
N GLY A 194 10.63 -9.70 -8.77
CA GLY A 194 11.72 -10.56 -8.28
C GLY A 194 11.43 -11.14 -6.88
N PRO A 195 11.21 -10.29 -5.86
CA PRO A 195 10.86 -10.76 -4.51
C PRO A 195 9.56 -11.56 -4.44
N LEU A 196 8.48 -11.13 -5.10
CA LEU A 196 7.20 -11.85 -5.06
C LEU A 196 7.26 -13.20 -5.79
N ALA A 197 7.88 -13.25 -6.97
CA ALA A 197 8.06 -14.51 -7.69
C ALA A 197 8.90 -15.50 -6.87
N TRP A 198 9.93 -15.02 -6.17
CA TRP A 198 10.72 -15.85 -5.26
C TRP A 198 9.86 -16.46 -4.15
N VAL A 199 9.02 -15.65 -3.50
CA VAL A 199 8.11 -16.11 -2.43
C VAL A 199 7.12 -17.14 -2.96
N VAL A 200 6.52 -16.91 -4.13
CA VAL A 200 5.55 -17.85 -4.72
C VAL A 200 6.20 -19.16 -5.16
N VAL A 201 7.36 -19.10 -5.82
CA VAL A 201 8.07 -20.31 -6.29
C VAL A 201 8.43 -21.21 -5.11
N ILE A 202 8.96 -20.63 -4.02
CA ILE A 202 9.33 -21.41 -2.84
C ILE A 202 8.11 -21.85 -2.05
N GLY A 203 7.12 -20.98 -1.88
CA GLY A 203 5.86 -21.30 -1.20
C GLY A 203 5.14 -22.48 -1.86
N ARG A 204 5.11 -22.54 -3.20
CA ARG A 204 4.58 -23.68 -3.94
C ARG A 204 5.46 -24.91 -3.81
N TYR A 205 6.78 -24.77 -3.87
CA TYR A 205 7.72 -25.89 -3.74
C TYR A 205 7.69 -26.57 -2.35
N VAL A 206 7.54 -25.79 -1.27
CA VAL A 206 7.38 -26.30 0.09
C VAL A 206 6.10 -27.14 0.21
N LYS A 207 4.99 -26.74 -0.42
CA LYS A 207 3.75 -27.56 -0.48
C LYS A 207 4.01 -28.94 -1.10
N TYR A 208 4.84 -29.00 -2.15
CA TYR A 208 5.19 -30.28 -2.79
C TYR A 208 6.08 -31.17 -1.90
N ILE A 209 7.02 -30.59 -1.15
CA ILE A 209 7.87 -31.35 -0.22
C ILE A 209 7.06 -31.90 0.96
N ILE A 210 6.12 -31.12 1.51
CA ILE A 210 5.25 -31.58 2.60
C ILE A 210 4.33 -32.69 2.10
N ALA A 211 3.71 -32.51 0.93
CA ALA A 211 2.87 -33.54 0.31
C ALA A 211 3.63 -34.85 0.00
N SER A 212 4.93 -34.78 -0.34
CA SER A 212 5.75 -36.00 -0.54
C SER A 212 6.11 -36.70 0.77
N LYS A 213 6.19 -35.97 1.89
CA LYS A 213 6.51 -36.51 3.21
C LYS A 213 5.31 -37.20 3.87
N ASP A 214 4.11 -36.67 3.65
CA ASP A 214 2.87 -37.28 4.11
C ASP A 214 2.57 -38.57 3.35
N SER A 215 2.89 -38.64 2.06
CA SER A 215 2.74 -39.87 1.24
C SER A 215 3.77 -40.96 1.58
N PHE A 216 4.93 -40.61 2.13
CA PHE A 216 5.92 -41.59 2.61
C PHE A 216 5.57 -42.17 3.99
N SER A 217 4.90 -41.40 4.86
CA SER A 217 4.55 -41.83 6.22
C SER A 217 3.41 -42.86 6.28
N ILE A 218 2.61 -42.98 5.21
CA ILE A 218 1.53 -43.98 5.09
C ILE A 218 2.06 -45.39 4.80
N HIS A 219 3.30 -45.51 4.32
CA HIS A 219 3.89 -46.79 3.89
C HIS A 219 4.74 -47.49 4.97
N THR A 220 5.02 -46.84 6.10
CA THR A 220 5.87 -47.40 7.19
C THR A 220 5.09 -48.00 8.36
N SER A 221 3.75 -48.05 8.31
CA SER A 221 2.91 -48.64 9.36
C SER A 221 2.46 -50.09 9.11
N TYR A 222 3.05 -50.78 8.12
CA TYR A 222 2.83 -52.20 7.88
C TYR A 222 4.16 -52.93 7.73
N SER A 223 4.81 -53.25 8.85
CA SER A 223 5.72 -54.40 9.03
C SER A 223 6.01 -54.58 10.51
#